data_AF-A0A2D7CQ76-F1
#
_entry.id   AF-A0A2D7CQ76-F1
#
_cell.length_a   1.000
_cell.length_b   1.000
_cell.length_c   1.000
_cell.angle_alpha   90.00
_cell.angle_beta   90.00
_cell.angle_gamma   90.00
#
_symmetry.space_group_name_H-M   'P 1'
#
loop_
_entity.id
_entity.type
_entity.pdbx_description
1 polymer ?
#
loop_
_entity_poly.entity_id
_entity_poly.type
_entity_poly.pdbx_seq_one_letter_code
_entity_poly.pdbx_strand_id
1 'polypeptide(L)'
;MAEIREQFSSLNGHIATAITNKDFNRAVTLDQARQDILKDLCLMDMSGIDESFFAFIEQCAKENAELIETIEKEMEHLTFHQ
;
A
#
# COMPACT_ATOMS: atom_id res chain seq x y z
N MET A 1 14.91 10.95 2.28
CA MET A 1 13.48 11.00 1.87
C MET A 1 13.23 10.43 0.47
N ALA A 2 14.00 10.78 -0.57
CA ALA A 2 13.80 10.22 -1.91
C ALA A 2 13.87 8.68 -1.95
N GLU A 3 14.87 8.10 -1.28
CA GLU A 3 15.05 6.64 -1.19
C GLU A 3 13.88 5.94 -0.49
N ILE A 4 13.33 6.53 0.59
CA ILE A 4 12.17 5.97 1.28
C ILE A 4 10.93 6.04 0.39
N ARG A 5 10.70 7.15 -0.31
CA ARG A 5 9.58 7.28 -1.26
C ARG A 5 9.68 6.25 -2.38
N GLU A 6 10.88 5.97 -2.88
CA GLU A 6 11.11 4.95 -3.91
C GLU A 6 10.83 3.53 -3.39
N GLN A 7 11.36 3.17 -2.22
CA GLN A 7 11.08 1.88 -1.58
C GLN A 7 9.59 1.70 -1.31
N PHE A 8 8.92 2.76 -0.85
CA PHE A 8 7.49 2.76 -0.56
C PHE A 8 6.64 2.58 -1.83
N SER A 9 6.98 3.31 -2.90
CA SER A 9 6.31 3.20 -4.20
C SER A 9 6.51 1.81 -4.81
N SER A 10 7.70 1.23 -4.68
CA SER A 10 7.99 -0.14 -5.12
C SER A 10 7.14 -1.18 -4.36
N LEU A 11 7.02 -1.04 -3.04
CA LEU A 11 6.16 -1.90 -2.23
C LEU A 11 4.69 -1.79 -2.64
N ASN A 12 4.20 -0.57 -2.94
CA ASN A 12 2.84 -0.38 -3.46
C ASN A 12 2.61 -1.14 -4.76
N GLY A 13 3.53 -1.04 -5.73
CA GLY A 13 3.43 -1.78 -6.99
C GLY A 13 3.42 -3.30 -6.79
N HIS A 14 4.22 -3.80 -5.85
CA HIS A 14 4.25 -5.23 -5.51
C HIS A 14 2.98 -5.71 -4.80
N ILE A 15 2.41 -4.91 -3.88
CA ILE A 15 1.14 -5.20 -3.21
C ILE A 15 0.02 -5.25 -4.26
N ALA A 16 -0.04 -4.26 -5.15
CA ALA A 16 -1.01 -4.23 -6.24
C ALA A 16 -0.93 -5.49 -7.11
N THR A 17 0.29 -5.87 -7.52
CA THR A 17 0.52 -7.08 -8.30
C THR A 17 0.12 -8.36 -7.55
N ALA A 18 0.45 -8.47 -6.27
CA ALA A 18 0.08 -9.63 -5.45
C ALA A 18 -1.44 -9.77 -5.32
N ILE A 19 -2.13 -8.66 -5.13
CA ILE A 19 -3.59 -8.59 -5.04
C ILE A 19 -4.25 -8.98 -6.38
N THR A 20 -3.80 -8.42 -7.50
CA THR A 20 -4.31 -8.78 -8.83
C THR A 20 -4.13 -10.28 -9.11
N ASN A 21 -3.04 -10.87 -8.63
CA ASN A 21 -2.77 -12.31 -8.77
C ASN A 21 -3.47 -13.17 -7.71
N LYS A 22 -4.29 -12.58 -6.83
CA LYS A 22 -4.98 -13.24 -5.71
C LYS A 22 -4.03 -13.93 -4.71
N ASP A 23 -2.77 -13.49 -4.67
CA ASP A 23 -1.76 -13.92 -3.71
C ASP A 23 -1.85 -13.04 -2.46
N PHE A 24 -2.92 -13.24 -1.69
CA PHE A 24 -3.24 -12.38 -0.55
C PHE A 24 -2.24 -12.53 0.60
N ASN A 25 -1.65 -13.70 0.80
CA ASN A 25 -0.60 -13.90 1.81
C ASN A 25 0.65 -13.06 1.50
N ARG A 26 1.03 -13.00 0.22
CA ARG A 26 2.12 -12.13 -0.23
C ARG A 26 1.76 -10.66 -0.10
N ALA A 27 0.53 -10.27 -0.43
CA ALA A 27 0.06 -8.90 -0.25
C ALA A 27 0.16 -8.43 1.21
N VAL A 28 -0.28 -9.27 2.16
CA VAL A 28 -0.17 -8.97 3.61
C VAL A 28 1.28 -8.85 4.06
N THR A 29 2.16 -9.75 3.58
CA THR A 29 3.59 -9.71 3.94
C THR A 29 4.27 -8.44 3.43
N LEU A 30 3.98 -8.04 2.19
CA LEU A 30 4.51 -6.82 1.59
C LEU A 30 3.96 -5.56 2.28
N ASP A 31 2.69 -5.59 2.67
CA ASP A 31 2.08 -4.49 3.42
C ASP A 31 2.71 -4.34 4.81
N GLN A 32 3.02 -5.44 5.49
CA GLN A 32 3.71 -5.37 6.79
C GLN A 32 5.07 -4.67 6.67
N ALA A 33 5.86 -5.00 5.64
CA ALA A 33 7.14 -4.34 5.38
C ALA A 33 6.96 -2.83 5.09
N ARG A 34 5.89 -2.47 4.37
CA ARG A 34 5.53 -1.07 4.10
C ARG A 34 5.17 -0.32 5.39
N GLN A 35 4.41 -0.94 6.29
CA GLN A 35 4.07 -0.37 7.59
C GLN A 35 5.30 -0.15 8.49
N ASP A 36 6.28 -1.06 8.43
CA ASP A 36 7.50 -0.92 9.23
C ASP A 36 8.34 0.28 8.75
N ILE A 37 8.41 0.54 7.44
CA ILE A 37 9.02 1.76 6.90
C ILE A 37 8.30 3.02 7.40
N LEU A 38 6.96 3.02 7.51
CA LEU A 38 6.23 4.17 8.07
C LEU A 38 6.56 4.39 9.55
N LYS A 39 6.63 3.31 10.33
CA LYS A 39 6.99 3.40 11.75
C LYS A 39 8.38 4.00 11.92
N ASP A 40 9.36 3.50 11.16
CA ASP A 40 10.72 4.01 11.20
C ASP A 40 10.78 5.48 10.83
N LEU A 41 9.96 5.91 9.86
CA LEU A 41 9.89 7.31 9.42
C LEU A 41 9.23 8.22 10.46
N CYS A 42 8.21 7.76 11.18
CA CYS A 42 7.61 8.47 12.31
C CYS A 42 8.56 8.59 13.51
N LEU A 43 9.56 7.70 13.62
CA LEU A 43 10.59 7.73 14.65
C LEU A 43 11.83 8.55 14.25
N MET A 44 11.95 8.94 12.97
CA MET A 44 12.99 9.86 12.51
C MET A 44 12.70 11.31 12.92
N ASP A 45 13.75 12.14 13.00
CA ASP A 45 13.62 13.55 13.33
C ASP A 45 12.66 14.26 12.35
N MET A 46 11.53 14.73 12.86
CA MET A 46 10.41 15.28 12.09
C MET A 46 10.73 16.62 11.40
N SER A 47 11.94 17.17 11.61
CA SER A 47 12.44 18.36 10.94
C SER A 47 12.43 18.25 9.41
N GLY A 48 12.35 17.03 8.85
CA GLY A 48 12.24 16.75 7.42
C GLY A 48 10.86 16.30 6.93
N ILE A 49 9.81 16.30 7.76
CA ILE A 49 8.45 15.95 7.36
C ILE A 49 7.71 17.21 6.92
N ASP A 50 7.40 17.30 5.64
CA ASP A 50 6.66 18.41 5.03
C ASP A 50 5.28 17.97 4.52
N GLU A 51 4.49 18.94 4.06
CA GLU A 51 3.14 18.72 3.53
C GLU A 51 3.12 17.74 2.35
N SER A 52 4.21 17.65 1.58
CA SER A 52 4.36 16.72 0.46
C SER A 52 4.53 15.27 0.91
N PHE A 53 4.96 15.04 2.15
CA PHE A 53 5.02 13.71 2.75
C PHE A 53 3.63 13.25 3.20
N PHE A 54 2.84 14.13 3.81
CA PHE A 54 1.45 13.80 4.18
C PHE A 54 0.59 13.51 2.94
N ALA A 55 0.70 14.33 1.89
CA ALA A 55 0.03 14.08 0.61
C ALA A 55 0.42 12.72 0.00
N PHE A 56 1.67 12.29 0.19
CA PHE A 56 2.15 11.00 -0.27
C PHE A 56 1.53 9.82 0.51
N ILE A 57 1.41 9.95 1.84
CA ILE A 57 0.75 8.93 2.69
C ILE A 57 -0.73 8.82 2.35
N GLU A 58 -1.43 9.95 2.19
CA GLU A 58 -2.85 9.98 1.82
C GLU A 58 -3.09 9.33 0.46
N GLN A 59 -2.23 9.62 -0.52
CA GLN A 59 -2.32 9.00 -1.84
C GLN A 59 -2.14 7.49 -1.76
N CYS A 60 -1.21 6.99 -0.95
CA CYS A 60 -1.02 5.55 -0.75
C CYS A 60 -2.23 4.91 -0.05
N ALA A 61 -2.81 5.58 0.96
CA ALA A 61 -4.00 5.09 1.65
C ALA A 61 -5.20 4.99 0.70
N LYS A 62 -5.37 5.98 -0.16
CA LYS A 62 -6.39 6.01 -1.21
C LYS A 62 -6.21 4.86 -2.20
N GLU A 63 -5.00 4.66 -2.70
CA GLU A 63 -4.69 3.56 -3.64
C GLU A 63 -5.01 2.19 -3.03
N ASN A 64 -4.71 1.97 -1.75
CA ASN A 64 -5.06 0.71 -1.09
C ASN A 64 -6.58 0.50 -1.00
N ALA A 65 -7.32 1.56 -0.68
CA ALA A 65 -8.77 1.49 -0.56
C ALA A 65 -9.42 1.15 -1.91
N GLU A 66 -8.97 1.79 -2.99
CA GLU A 66 -9.42 1.51 -4.36
C GLU A 66 -9.10 0.06 -4.77
N LEU A 67 -7.92 -0.45 -4.36
CA LEU A 67 -7.51 -1.80 -4.66
C LEU A 67 -8.34 -2.85 -3.92
N ILE A 68 -8.62 -2.62 -2.63
CA ILE A 68 -9.53 -3.49 -1.83
C ILE A 68 -10.93 -3.49 -2.43
N GLU A 69 -11.47 -2.31 -2.77
CA GLU A 69 -12.80 -2.20 -3.41
C GLU A 69 -12.85 -2.96 -4.74
N THR A 70 -11.76 -2.93 -5.50
CA THR A 70 -11.65 -3.69 -6.76
C THR A 70 -11.68 -5.20 -6.51
N ILE A 71 -10.94 -5.70 -5.51
CA ILE A 71 -10.99 -7.12 -5.12
C ILE A 71 -12.40 -7.51 -4.67
N GLU A 72 -13.03 -6.71 -3.81
CA GLU A 72 -14.37 -7.00 -3.28
C GLU A 72 -15.39 -7.16 -4.41
N LYS A 73 -15.36 -6.25 -5.40
CA LYS A 73 -16.19 -6.36 -6.61
C LYS A 73 -15.88 -7.62 -7.41
N GLU A 74 -14.60 -7.93 -7.65
CA GLU A 74 -14.22 -9.15 -8.38
C GLU A 74 -14.65 -10.43 -7.64
N MET A 75 -14.62 -10.42 -6.30
CA MET A 75 -15.08 -11.54 -5.47
C MET A 75 -16.60 -11.69 -5.50
N GLU A 76 -17.36 -10.59 -5.48
CA GLU A 76 -18.82 -10.61 -5.68
C GLU A 76 -19.21 -11.18 -7.05
N HIS A 77 -18.48 -10.80 -8.11
CA HIS A 77 -18.71 -11.34 -9.44
C HIS A 77 -18.44 -12.86 -9.55
N LEU A 78 -17.54 -13.41 -8.72
CA LEU A 78 -17.26 -14.85 -8.66
C LEU A 78 -18.28 -15.63 -7.82
N THR A 79 -18.88 -15.02 -6.79
CA THR A 79 -19.88 -15.68 -5.93
C THR A 79 -21.28 -15.69 -6.54
N PHE A 80 -21.64 -14.71 -7.38
CA PHE A 80 -22.95 -14.65 -8.05
C PHE A 80 -23.05 -15.42 -9.37
N HIS A 81 -22.02 -16.19 -9.74
CA HIS A 81 -22.02 -17.06 -10.93
C HIS A 81 -21.87 -18.57 -10.60
N GLN A 82 -22.36 -19.00 -9.44
CA GLN A 82 -22.61 -20.43 -9.15
C GLN A 82 -24.08 -20.79 -9.31
#